data_AF-A0A523SUK2-F1
#
_entry.id   AF-A0A523SUK2-F1
#
_cell.length_a   1.000
_cell.length_b   1.000
_cell.length_c   1.000
_cell.angle_alpha   90.00
_cell.angle_beta   90.00
_cell.angle_gamma   90.00
#
_symmetry.space_group_name_H-M   'P 1'
#
loop_
_entity.id
_entity.type
_entity.pdbx_description
1 polymer ?
#
loop_
_entity_poly.entity_id
_entity_poly.type
_entity_poly.pdbx_seq_one_letter_code
_entity_poly.pdbx_strand_id
1 'polypeptide(L)' 'MRICIVSDAYYPYPSGVTEHAYNLANALREKNHYVTIISIHYPKEEKEEGVERIGRV' A
#
# COMPACT_ATOMS: atom_id res chain seq x y z
N MET A 1 -8.60 -1.59 14.51
CA MET A 1 -9.29 -0.47 13.83
C MET A 1 -9.37 -0.77 12.33
N ARG A 2 -10.19 -0.03 11.57
CA ARG A 2 -10.16 -0.05 10.09
C ARG A 2 -9.36 1.17 9.63
N ILE A 3 -8.27 0.94 8.90
CA ILE A 3 -7.30 1.97 8.51
C ILE A 3 -7.10 1.88 7.00
N CYS A 4 -7.15 3.02 6.32
CA CYS A 4 -6.85 3.14 4.91
C CYS A 4 -5.65 4.05 4.72
N ILE A 5 -4.57 3.55 4.13
CA ILE A 5 -3.40 4.33 3.75
C ILE A 5 -3.57 4.67 2.27
N VAL A 6 -3.46 5.94 1.90
CA VAL A 6 -3.56 6.38 0.50
C VAL A 6 -2.23 6.99 0.11
N SER A 7 -1.63 6.48 -0.95
CA SER A 7 -0.33 6.94 -1.46
C SER A 7 -0.34 6.90 -2.98
N ASP A 8 0.20 7.92 -3.63
CA ASP A 8 0.47 7.87 -5.07
C ASP A 8 1.63 6.91 -5.35
N ALA A 9 2.73 7.06 -4.61
CA ALA A 9 3.91 6.23 -4.69
C ALA A 9 3.72 4.91 -3.91
N TYR A 10 3.81 3.80 -4.62
CA TYR A 10 3.82 2.46 -4.04
C TYR A 10 4.59 1.48 -4.96
N TYR A 11 4.72 0.22 -4.54
CA TYR A 11 5.35 -0.81 -5.36
C TYR A 11 4.65 -0.91 -6.75
N PRO A 12 5.43 -1.13 -7.82
CA PRO A 12 6.77 -1.71 -7.85
C PRO A 12 7.93 -0.71 -7.76
N TYR A 13 7.66 0.59 -7.64
CA TYR A 13 8.74 1.60 -7.60
C TYR A 13 9.19 1.84 -6.15
N PRO A 14 10.40 1.40 -5.76
CA PRO A 14 10.88 1.57 -4.40
C PRO A 14 11.19 3.05 -4.12
N SER A 15 10.76 3.52 -2.96
CA SER A 15 11.04 4.86 -2.46
C SER A 15 10.89 4.89 -0.94
N GLY A 16 11.31 5.98 -0.30
CA GLY A 16 11.10 6.14 1.14
C GLY A 16 9.61 6.14 1.53
N VAL A 17 8.74 6.68 0.67
CA VAL A 17 7.28 6.69 0.89
C VAL A 17 6.71 5.27 0.73
N THR A 18 7.14 4.54 -0.29
CA THR A 18 6.74 3.15 -0.55
C THR A 18 7.08 2.26 0.65
N GLU A 19 8.34 2.30 1.10
CA GLU A 19 8.83 1.52 2.24
C GLU A 19 8.12 1.91 3.53
N HIS A 20 7.89 3.21 3.76
CA HIS A 20 7.16 3.67 4.94
C HIS A 20 5.72 3.15 4.96
N ALA A 21 4.99 3.29 3.85
CA ALA A 21 3.61 2.82 3.74
C ALA A 21 3.49 1.32 3.94
N TYR A 22 4.37 0.53 3.31
CA TYR A 22 4.43 -0.92 3.45
C TYR A 22 4.71 -1.36 4.90
N ASN A 23 5.79 -0.85 5.49
CA ASN A 23 6.19 -1.24 6.85
C ASN A 23 5.17 -0.77 7.91
N LEU A 24 4.58 0.42 7.73
CA LEU A 24 3.53 0.90 8.61
C LEU A 24 2.28 0.01 8.53
N ALA A 25 1.85 -0.37 7.32
CA ALA A 25 0.70 -1.24 7.14
C ALA A 25 0.91 -2.60 7.83
N ASN A 26 2.09 -3.19 7.67
CA ASN A 26 2.43 -4.47 8.31
C ASN A 26 2.46 -4.36 9.83
N ALA A 27 3.12 -3.35 10.38
CA ALA A 27 3.16 -3.13 11.83
C ALA A 27 1.76 -2.91 12.44
N LEU A 28 0.85 -2.28 11.70
CA LEU A 28 -0.55 -2.10 12.12
C LEU A 28 -1.36 -3.41 12.00
N ARG A 29 -1.15 -4.21 10.95
CA ARG A 29 -1.76 -5.53 10.77
C ARG A 29 -1.34 -6.50 11.88
N GLU A 30 -0.06 -6.51 12.26
CA GLU A 30 0.47 -7.27 13.40
C GLU A 30 -0.22 -6.91 14.73
N LYS A 31 -0.75 -5.69 14.84
CA LYS A 31 -1.55 -5.22 15.99
C LYS A 31 -3.05 -5.53 15.85
N ASN A 32 -3.42 -6.49 15.00
CA ASN A 32 -4.81 -6.88 14.70
C ASN A 32 -5.67 -5.72 14.19
N HIS A 33 -5.10 -4.85 13.35
CA HIS A 33 -5.86 -3.85 12.61
C HIS A 33 -6.10 -4.30 11.17
N TYR A 34 -7.26 -3.94 10.63
CA TYR A 34 -7.57 -4.12 9.21
C TYR A 34 -7.02 -2.92 8.46
N VAL A 35 -6.03 -3.15 7.61
CA VAL A 35 -5.31 -2.10 6.87
C VAL A 35 -5.35 -2.37 5.39
N THR A 36 -5.87 -1.41 4.64
CA THR A 36 -5.86 -1.40 3.17
C THR A 36 -4.98 -0.24 2.69
N ILE A 37 -4.14 -0.49 1.70
CA ILE A 37 -3.38 0.54 0.99
C ILE A 37 -4.12 0.81 -0.32
N ILE A 38 -4.39 2.07 -0.63
CA ILE A 38 -4.86 2.50 -1.95
C ILE A 38 -3.71 3.19 -2.67
N SER A 39 -3.41 2.69 -3.88
CA SER A 39 -2.41 3.25 -4.79
C SER A 39 -2.96 3.35 -6.21
N ILE A 40 -2.22 3.97 -7.11
CA ILE A 40 -2.49 3.94 -8.55
C ILE A 40 -1.95 2.67 -9.20
N HIS A 41 -2.46 2.36 -10.41
CA HIS A 41 -1.88 1.35 -11.27
C HIS A 41 -0.54 1.82 -11.87
N TYR A 42 0.50 1.01 -11.70
CA TYR A 42 1.82 1.16 -12.25
C TYR A 42 2.17 0.00 -13.21
N PRO A 43 3.00 0.24 -14.24
CA PRO A 43 3.53 -0.85 -15.05
C PRO A 43 4.34 -1.85 -14.20
N LYS A 44 4.15 -3.15 -14.44
CA LYS A 44 4.85 -4.26 -13.75
C LYS A 44 4.54 -4.41 -12.26
N GLU A 45 3.43 -3.86 -11.79
CA GLU A 45 2.95 -4.15 -10.45
C GLU A 45 2.48 -5.60 -10.29
N GLU A 46 2.61 -6.11 -9.08
CA GLU A 46 2.05 -7.40 -8.69
C GLU A 46 0.77 -7.19 -7.88
N LYS A 47 -0.12 -8.19 -7.92
CA LYS A 47 -1.28 -8.22 -7.03
C LYS A 47 -0.80 -8.55 -5.63
N GLU A 48 -1.16 -7.69 -4.68
CA GLU A 48 -0.78 -7.82 -3.28
C GLU A 48 -2.04 -7.77 -2.40
N GLU A 49 -2.12 -8.65 -1.40
CA GLU A 49 -3.25 -8.66 -0.48
C GLU A 49 -3.28 -7.39 0.37
N GLY A 50 -4.46 -6.78 0.50
CA GLY A 50 -4.62 -5.54 1.25
C GLY A 50 -4.06 -4.31 0.53
N VAL A 51 -3.81 -4.40 -0.78
CA VAL A 51 -3.48 -3.28 -1.65
C VAL A 51 -4.50 -3.19 -2.78
N GLU A 52 -5.27 -2.10 -2.79
CA GLU A 52 -6.23 -1.79 -3.84
C GLU A 52 -5.64 -0.73 -4.77
N ARG A 53 -5.82 -0.94 -6.07
CA ARG A 53 -5.25 -0.05 -7.09
C ARG A 53 -6.35 0.64 -7.88
N ILE A 54 -6.30 1.96 -7.94
CA ILE A 54 -7.34 2.82 -8.51
C ILE A 54 -6.71 3.88 -9.40
N GLY A 55 -7.23 4.03 -10.62
CA GLY A 55 -6.66 4.96 -11.59
C GLY A 55 -5.32 4.49 -12.15
N ARG A 56 -4.69 5.27 -13.02
CA ARG A 56 -3.44 4.90 -13.71
C ARG A 56 -2.56 6.12 -13.89
N VAL A 57 -1.25 5.91 -13.90
CA VAL A 57 -0.25 6.88 -14.41
C VAL A 57 -0.14 6.78 -15.93
#